data_AF-A0A163DMB9-F1
#
_entry.id   AF-A0A163DMB9-F1
#
_cell.length_a   1.000
_cell.length_b   1.000
_cell.length_c   1.000
_cell.angle_alpha   90.00
_cell.angle_beta   90.00
_cell.angle_gamma   90.00
#
_symmetry.space_group_name_H-M   'P 1'
#
loop_
_entity.id
_entity.type
_entity.pdbx_description
1 polymer ?
#
loop_
_entity_poly.entity_id
_entity_poly.type
_entity_poly.pdbx_seq_one_letter_code
_entity_poly.pdbx_strand_id
1 'polypeptide(L)'
;MADGFEFFGAGAGFEDSGVFLPGDAFVESLLGPTLDGEGCGGFADVLQSAEGGEGEVFFEQAFERHDGSGGLLATEPLLPPRAERAPSEAPSEGSDGELSNSLDDGGFVALHDRHVSPPSPLSIANYAPLPEILAAQPEAPPGLMSIYAPMTTPHLRTSADAKAHRRRARLAPKSQATDIARVKEFGRDYWVRRIYNAMVDIRYITDGPQSVHRMRFTQELDGQPTFSVLDLEATAHHVFDEAIAVHERGWNRPIAYHKKVVRGKLVDRSEANLEMRLSRICLCLLQKKSSVDDAIRGGVTLALLCDNPEARSFTKASNDVGNKKRGERLKATSRKEKTRKGLQAQQPEIEVEEQGVEDVQKEE
;
A
#
# COMPACT_ATOMS: atom_id res chain seq x y z
N MET A 1 -31.56 -40.56 -23.79
CA MET A 1 -32.06 -39.33 -23.14
C MET A 1 -31.23 -39.17 -21.88
N ALA A 2 -30.20 -38.33 -21.94
CA ALA A 2 -29.33 -38.02 -20.81
C ALA A 2 -29.33 -36.50 -20.71
N ASP A 3 -29.97 -35.99 -19.66
CA ASP A 3 -30.05 -34.57 -19.39
C ASP A 3 -28.69 -34.06 -18.92
N GLY A 4 -28.10 -33.16 -19.70
CA GLY A 4 -26.91 -32.42 -19.34
C GLY A 4 -27.28 -31.28 -18.41
N PHE A 5 -26.75 -31.32 -17.18
CA PHE A 5 -26.82 -30.23 -16.23
C PHE A 5 -25.64 -29.28 -16.51
N GLU A 6 -25.91 -28.14 -17.15
CA GLU A 6 -24.93 -27.05 -17.32
C GLU A 6 -24.78 -26.26 -16.02
N PHE A 7 -23.59 -26.29 -15.43
CA PHE A 7 -23.25 -25.50 -14.26
C PHE A 7 -22.73 -24.11 -14.70
N PHE A 8 -23.57 -23.09 -14.61
CA PHE A 8 -23.16 -21.70 -14.75
C PHE A 8 -22.43 -21.24 -13.47
N GLY A 9 -21.10 -21.20 -13.52
CA GLY A 9 -20.28 -20.59 -12.47
C GLY A 9 -20.47 -19.07 -12.46
N ALA A 10 -21.14 -18.56 -11.43
CA ALA A 10 -21.23 -17.14 -11.15
C ALA A 10 -19.84 -16.59 -10.76
N GLY A 11 -19.18 -15.93 -11.71
CA GLY A 11 -17.97 -15.16 -11.44
C GLY A 11 -18.34 -13.90 -10.64
N ALA A 12 -17.86 -13.83 -9.40
CA ALA A 12 -17.96 -12.63 -8.57
C ALA A 12 -17.27 -11.45 -9.27
N GLY A 13 -18.06 -10.50 -9.74
CA GLY A 13 -17.58 -9.20 -10.21
C GLY A 13 -17.15 -8.37 -9.01
N PHE A 14 -15.86 -8.14 -8.89
CA PHE A 14 -15.32 -7.18 -7.91
C PHE A 14 -15.49 -5.77 -8.50
N GLU A 15 -16.51 -5.05 -8.03
CA GLU A 15 -16.76 -3.64 -8.36
C GLU A 15 -15.87 -2.77 -7.48
N ASP A 16 -14.77 -2.29 -8.07
CA ASP A 16 -13.89 -1.29 -7.48
C ASP A 16 -14.47 0.10 -7.76
N SER A 17 -15.32 0.59 -6.86
CA SER A 17 -15.77 1.99 -6.81
C SER A 17 -15.55 2.57 -5.42
N GLY A 18 -14.27 2.81 -5.09
CA GLY A 18 -13.90 3.64 -3.95
C GLY A 18 -14.29 5.10 -4.19
N VAL A 19 -15.37 5.53 -3.54
CA VAL A 19 -15.73 6.95 -3.40
C VAL A 19 -14.73 7.59 -2.42
N PHE A 20 -13.89 8.50 -2.91
CA PHE A 20 -13.07 9.36 -2.05
C PHE A 20 -13.89 10.60 -1.68
N LEU A 21 -14.22 10.74 -0.40
CA LEU A 21 -14.75 12.00 0.15
C LEU A 21 -13.59 12.99 0.34
N PRO A 22 -13.75 14.27 -0.06
CA PRO A 22 -12.73 15.28 0.19
C PRO A 22 -12.87 15.76 1.64
N GLY A 23 -11.82 15.56 2.43
CA GLY A 23 -11.68 16.07 3.79
C GLY A 23 -10.20 16.32 4.07
N ASP A 24 -9.90 17.56 4.44
CA ASP A 24 -8.60 18.21 4.39
C ASP A 24 -7.47 17.61 5.27
N ALA A 25 -6.23 17.98 4.87
CA ALA A 25 -5.02 18.09 5.69
C ALA A 25 -4.10 16.87 5.91
N PHE A 26 -3.73 16.11 4.86
CA PHE A 26 -2.60 15.15 5.00
C PHE A 26 -1.59 15.09 3.83
N VAL A 27 -1.77 15.85 2.74
CA VAL A 27 -0.97 15.63 1.50
C VAL A 27 0.30 16.50 1.39
N GLU A 28 0.51 17.52 2.23
CA GLU A 28 1.69 18.41 2.08
C GLU A 28 3.03 17.87 2.60
N SER A 29 3.08 16.72 3.28
CA SER A 29 4.34 16.22 3.88
C SER A 29 5.18 15.28 3.00
N LEU A 30 4.76 14.94 1.78
CA LEU A 30 5.38 13.83 1.01
C LEU A 30 6.13 14.23 -0.26
N LEU A 31 6.17 15.51 -0.63
CA LEU A 31 6.89 15.98 -1.82
C LEU A 31 7.74 17.21 -1.51
N GLY A 32 8.90 16.97 -0.91
CA GLY A 32 10.02 17.92 -0.93
C GLY A 32 10.84 17.74 -2.22
N PRO A 33 11.32 18.83 -2.87
CA PRO A 33 11.93 18.79 -4.19
C PRO A 33 13.36 18.24 -4.14
N THR A 34 13.66 17.20 -4.91
CA THR A 34 15.04 16.87 -5.34
C THR A 34 15.29 17.48 -6.71
N LEU A 35 15.46 18.79 -6.74
CA LEU A 35 16.24 19.47 -7.75
C LEU A 35 17.63 19.60 -7.16
N ASP A 36 18.55 18.77 -7.66
CA ASP A 36 19.97 19.08 -7.90
C ASP A 36 20.60 17.78 -8.42
N GLY A 37 20.83 17.77 -9.73
CA GLY A 37 21.46 16.67 -10.43
C GLY A 37 22.95 16.66 -10.17
N GLU A 38 23.44 15.65 -9.47
CA GLU A 38 24.85 15.26 -9.49
C GLU A 38 24.98 13.74 -9.26
N GLY A 39 25.53 13.05 -10.27
CA GLY A 39 26.41 11.90 -10.06
C GLY A 39 25.79 10.54 -9.78
N CYS A 40 25.27 9.87 -10.81
CA CYS A 40 25.30 8.41 -10.88
C CYS A 40 26.76 7.92 -11.02
N GLY A 41 27.44 7.73 -9.90
CA GLY A 41 28.80 7.18 -9.86
C GLY A 41 29.06 6.49 -8.53
N GLY A 42 28.57 5.26 -8.36
CA GLY A 42 28.75 4.54 -7.10
C GLY A 42 28.07 3.18 -7.05
N PHE A 43 28.27 2.33 -8.06
CA PHE A 43 27.78 0.95 -8.05
C PHE A 43 28.86 -0.12 -8.28
N ALA A 44 30.15 0.27 -8.35
CA ALA A 44 31.25 -0.68 -8.57
C ALA A 44 31.78 -1.34 -7.28
N ASP A 45 31.74 -0.66 -6.13
CA ASP A 45 32.52 -1.11 -4.95
C ASP A 45 31.81 -2.06 -3.96
N VAL A 46 30.54 -2.41 -4.19
CA VAL A 46 29.80 -3.30 -3.26
C VAL A 46 29.91 -4.78 -3.65
N LEU A 47 30.56 -5.12 -4.77
CA LEU A 47 30.63 -6.49 -5.29
C LEU A 47 31.91 -7.26 -4.94
N GLN A 48 32.93 -6.64 -4.32
CA GLN A 48 34.23 -7.30 -4.07
C GLN A 48 34.40 -7.95 -2.68
N SER A 49 33.40 -7.97 -1.80
CA SER A 49 33.55 -8.54 -0.44
C SER A 49 32.69 -9.77 -0.16
N ALA A 50 32.24 -10.50 -1.18
CA ALA A 50 31.41 -11.69 -1.00
C ALA A 50 31.82 -12.87 -1.91
N GLU A 51 33.12 -13.02 -2.16
CA GLU A 51 33.69 -14.25 -2.73
C GLU A 51 34.21 -15.11 -1.58
N GLY A 52 33.49 -16.19 -1.25
CA GLY A 52 33.93 -17.19 -0.27
C GLY A 52 32.78 -17.73 0.57
N GLY A 53 32.02 -18.68 0.01
CA GLY A 53 31.00 -19.40 0.76
C GLY A 53 29.96 -20.04 -0.15
N GLU A 54 30.34 -21.12 -0.83
CA GLU A 54 29.38 -22.05 -1.42
C GLU A 54 28.66 -22.77 -0.27
N GLY A 55 27.52 -22.21 0.13
CA GLY A 55 26.56 -22.85 1.03
C GLY A 55 25.34 -23.27 0.22
N GLU A 56 25.36 -24.47 -0.33
CA GLU A 56 24.12 -25.22 -0.56
C GLU A 56 23.48 -25.48 0.81
N VAL A 57 22.63 -24.55 1.24
CA VAL A 57 21.82 -24.75 2.44
C VAL A 57 20.71 -25.73 2.07
N PHE A 58 20.94 -27.00 2.43
CA PHE A 58 19.97 -28.09 2.39
C PHE A 58 18.62 -27.63 2.97
N PHE A 59 17.58 -27.69 2.15
CA PHE A 59 16.29 -27.03 2.37
C PHE A 59 15.27 -27.90 3.14
N GLU A 60 15.64 -29.11 3.58
CA GLU A 60 14.73 -30.04 4.26
C GLU A 60 14.85 -30.09 5.79
N GLN A 61 15.92 -29.56 6.39
CA GLN A 61 16.19 -29.77 7.82
C GLN A 61 15.57 -28.74 8.79
N ALA A 62 14.92 -27.67 8.30
CA ALA A 62 14.37 -26.63 9.18
C ALA A 62 12.96 -26.93 9.72
N PHE A 63 12.36 -28.08 9.39
CA PHE A 63 10.97 -28.39 9.75
C PHE A 63 10.75 -29.83 10.24
N GLU A 64 11.77 -30.51 10.77
CA GLU A 64 11.56 -31.75 11.52
C GLU A 64 10.63 -31.47 12.72
N ARG A 65 9.53 -32.24 12.78
CA ARG A 65 8.57 -32.24 13.89
C ARG A 65 9.30 -32.67 15.15
N HIS A 66 9.30 -31.79 16.14
CA HIS A 66 9.63 -32.17 17.50
C HIS A 66 8.45 -32.98 18.06
N ASP A 67 8.41 -34.28 17.77
CA ASP A 67 7.53 -35.23 18.44
C ASP A 67 8.11 -35.51 19.84
N GLY A 68 8.02 -34.50 20.70
CA GLY A 68 8.45 -34.56 22.10
C GLY A 68 7.27 -34.92 22.99
N SER A 69 7.07 -36.20 23.22
CA SER A 69 6.28 -36.75 24.32
C SER A 69 6.93 -36.39 25.67
N GLY A 70 6.62 -35.20 26.16
CA GLY A 70 6.94 -34.74 27.51
C GLY A 70 5.68 -34.55 28.31
N GLY A 71 5.34 -35.51 29.16
CA GLY A 71 4.19 -35.43 30.05
C GLY A 71 4.33 -34.27 31.04
N LEU A 72 3.26 -33.48 31.17
CA LEU A 72 3.09 -32.57 32.29
C LEU A 72 1.64 -32.58 32.78
N LEU A 73 1.59 -32.56 34.11
CA LEU A 73 0.47 -32.72 35.03
C LEU A 73 -0.69 -31.77 34.76
N ALA A 74 -1.89 -32.32 34.94
CA ALA A 74 -3.14 -31.59 35.01
C ALA A 74 -3.10 -30.47 36.05
N THR A 75 -3.39 -29.26 35.61
CA THR A 75 -3.85 -28.17 36.47
C THR A 75 -5.06 -27.53 35.79
N GLU A 76 -6.22 -27.69 36.44
CA GLU A 76 -7.48 -27.05 36.05
C GLU A 76 -7.36 -25.52 36.11
N PRO A 77 -7.88 -24.78 35.13
CA PRO A 77 -8.15 -23.36 35.31
C PRO A 77 -9.58 -23.15 35.79
N LEU A 78 -9.68 -22.58 37.00
CA LEU A 78 -10.90 -21.99 37.58
C LEU A 78 -11.48 -20.92 36.64
N LEU A 79 -12.74 -21.11 36.25
CA LEU A 79 -13.57 -20.14 35.52
C LEU A 79 -13.93 -18.95 36.42
N PRO A 80 -13.82 -17.69 35.95
CA PRO A 80 -14.44 -16.55 36.62
C PRO A 80 -15.95 -16.49 36.35
N PRO A 81 -16.74 -15.90 37.27
CA PRO A 81 -18.19 -15.90 37.20
C PRO A 81 -18.74 -15.01 36.09
N ARG A 82 -19.77 -15.55 35.43
CA ARG A 82 -20.59 -14.96 34.38
C ARG A 82 -21.43 -13.82 34.95
N ALA A 83 -21.12 -12.58 34.57
CA ALA A 83 -21.94 -11.42 34.88
C ALA A 83 -23.22 -11.43 34.01
N GLU A 84 -24.38 -11.48 34.66
CA GLU A 84 -25.69 -11.34 34.03
C GLU A 84 -25.89 -9.90 33.56
N ARG A 85 -26.15 -9.73 32.26
CA ARG A 85 -26.60 -8.45 31.67
C ARG A 85 -28.12 -8.40 31.71
N ALA A 86 -28.65 -7.41 32.41
CA ALA A 86 -30.06 -7.04 32.41
C ALA A 86 -30.52 -6.53 31.02
N PRO A 87 -31.79 -6.73 30.65
CA PRO A 87 -32.37 -6.16 29.43
C PRO A 87 -32.69 -4.68 29.63
N SER A 88 -32.23 -3.82 28.70
CA SER A 88 -32.62 -2.41 28.62
C SER A 88 -33.89 -2.28 27.80
N GLU A 89 -34.89 -1.69 28.43
CA GLU A 89 -36.19 -1.29 27.90
C GLU A 89 -36.07 -0.22 26.81
N ALA A 90 -37.05 -0.25 25.91
CA ALA A 90 -37.34 0.78 24.90
C ALA A 90 -37.98 2.03 25.54
N PRO A 91 -38.03 3.14 24.78
CA PRO A 91 -39.29 3.87 24.72
C PRO A 91 -39.75 4.16 23.29
N SER A 92 -41.02 3.81 23.08
CA SER A 92 -41.97 4.33 22.10
C SER A 92 -42.40 5.76 22.43
N GLU A 93 -42.89 6.48 21.41
CA GLU A 93 -43.77 7.66 21.36
C GLU A 93 -43.19 8.63 20.31
N GLY A 94 -43.89 9.10 19.27
CA GLY A 94 -45.31 9.35 19.09
C GLY A 94 -45.43 10.79 18.60
N SER A 95 -45.85 11.04 17.35
CA SER A 95 -46.33 12.35 16.90
C SER A 95 -46.97 12.23 15.52
N ASP A 96 -48.29 12.00 15.53
CA ASP A 96 -49.17 12.27 14.40
C ASP A 96 -49.40 13.79 14.34
N GLY A 97 -48.89 14.42 13.29
CA GLY A 97 -49.11 15.83 12.99
C GLY A 97 -50.02 15.99 11.79
N GLU A 98 -51.34 15.97 12.03
CA GLU A 98 -52.34 16.48 11.10
C GLU A 98 -52.13 18.00 10.89
N LEU A 99 -51.94 18.42 9.64
CA LEU A 99 -52.05 19.82 9.25
C LEU A 99 -53.10 19.93 8.14
N SER A 100 -54.32 20.28 8.56
CA SER A 100 -55.34 20.85 7.72
C SER A 100 -55.02 22.34 7.52
N ASN A 101 -54.98 22.83 6.28
CA ASN A 101 -55.19 24.23 5.93
C ASN A 101 -55.85 24.21 4.55
N SER A 102 -57.16 24.45 4.51
CA SER A 102 -57.76 25.79 4.33
C SER A 102 -57.70 26.22 2.87
N LEU A 103 -58.81 25.92 2.22
CA LEU A 103 -59.24 26.34 0.90
C LEU A 103 -59.48 27.86 0.86
N ASP A 104 -59.44 28.39 -0.36
CA ASP A 104 -60.00 29.66 -0.83
C ASP A 104 -59.15 30.93 -0.62
N ASP A 105 -58.48 31.40 -1.68
CA ASP A 105 -58.98 32.61 -2.36
C ASP A 105 -58.39 32.81 -3.77
N GLY A 106 -59.23 33.33 -4.65
CA GLY A 106 -59.06 33.37 -6.10
C GLY A 106 -58.02 34.36 -6.61
N GLY A 107 -57.20 33.88 -7.55
CA GLY A 107 -56.33 34.70 -8.38
C GLY A 107 -56.05 33.99 -9.71
N PHE A 108 -56.97 34.11 -10.67
CA PHE A 108 -56.80 33.61 -12.03
C PHE A 108 -55.72 34.44 -12.74
N VAL A 109 -54.46 34.04 -12.58
CA VAL A 109 -53.37 34.48 -13.45
C VAL A 109 -53.37 33.53 -14.64
N ALA A 110 -53.59 34.05 -15.84
CA ALA A 110 -53.46 33.29 -17.07
C ALA A 110 -52.01 32.81 -17.20
N LEU A 111 -51.73 31.65 -16.64
CA LEU A 111 -50.52 30.88 -16.88
C LEU A 111 -50.54 30.57 -18.36
N HIS A 112 -49.70 31.29 -19.12
CA HIS A 112 -49.26 30.83 -20.42
C HIS A 112 -48.70 29.42 -20.19
N ASP A 113 -49.54 28.44 -20.52
CA ASP A 113 -49.22 27.03 -20.61
C ASP A 113 -48.16 26.90 -21.70
N ARG A 114 -46.92 27.20 -21.30
CA ARG A 114 -45.75 26.91 -22.10
C ARG A 114 -45.78 25.40 -22.15
N HIS A 115 -46.23 24.88 -23.29
CA HIS A 115 -45.96 23.52 -23.73
C HIS A 115 -44.47 23.25 -23.55
N VAL A 116 -44.08 22.80 -22.36
CA VAL A 116 -42.76 22.29 -22.08
C VAL A 116 -42.78 20.92 -22.74
N SER A 117 -42.31 20.89 -23.99
CA SER A 117 -42.04 19.65 -24.68
C SER A 117 -41.27 18.73 -23.72
N PRO A 118 -41.67 17.47 -23.56
CA PRO A 118 -41.00 16.55 -22.65
C PRO A 118 -39.51 16.56 -22.99
N PRO A 119 -38.62 16.62 -21.99
CA PRO A 119 -37.20 16.69 -22.23
C PRO A 119 -36.80 15.51 -23.12
N SER A 120 -36.11 15.81 -24.21
CA SER A 120 -35.57 14.78 -25.10
C SER A 120 -34.82 13.74 -24.26
N PRO A 121 -34.98 12.43 -24.53
CA PRO A 121 -34.31 11.41 -23.76
C PRO A 121 -32.78 11.65 -23.77
N LEU A 122 -32.17 11.46 -22.60
CA LEU A 122 -30.72 11.57 -22.43
C LEU A 122 -30.01 10.56 -23.34
N SER A 123 -29.01 11.05 -24.06
CA SER A 123 -28.20 10.35 -25.05
C SER A 123 -26.75 10.81 -24.94
N ILE A 124 -25.83 10.06 -25.52
CA ILE A 124 -24.40 10.43 -25.54
C ILE A 124 -24.19 11.78 -26.25
N ALA A 125 -25.02 12.10 -27.25
CA ALA A 125 -24.88 13.31 -28.06
C ALA A 125 -25.42 14.58 -27.38
N ASN A 126 -26.30 14.44 -26.38
CA ASN A 126 -26.91 15.57 -25.66
C ASN A 126 -26.57 15.58 -24.16
N TYR A 127 -25.63 14.72 -23.72
CA TYR A 127 -25.14 14.76 -22.35
C TYR A 127 -24.34 16.04 -22.11
N ALA A 128 -24.82 16.86 -21.17
CA ALA A 128 -24.07 17.95 -20.56
C ALA A 128 -24.19 17.81 -19.03
N PRO A 129 -23.12 18.10 -18.26
CA PRO A 129 -23.23 18.16 -16.81
C PRO A 129 -24.26 19.22 -16.39
N LEU A 130 -24.90 19.02 -15.23
CA LEU A 130 -25.84 20.00 -14.69
C LEU A 130 -25.15 21.36 -14.45
N PRO A 131 -25.79 22.50 -14.78
CA PRO A 131 -25.18 23.82 -14.64
C PRO A 131 -24.68 24.14 -13.23
N GLU A 132 -25.39 23.66 -12.20
CA GLU A 132 -25.04 23.87 -10.79
C GLU A 132 -23.68 23.22 -10.46
N ILE A 133 -23.38 22.06 -11.06
CA ILE A 133 -22.10 21.35 -10.87
C ILE A 133 -20.97 22.10 -11.58
N LEU A 134 -21.24 22.66 -12.77
CA LEU A 134 -20.25 23.45 -13.51
C LEU A 134 -19.91 24.77 -12.80
N ALA A 135 -20.92 25.43 -12.21
CA ALA A 135 -20.73 26.67 -11.45
C ALA A 135 -19.92 26.47 -10.15
N ALA A 136 -19.94 25.26 -9.59
CA ALA A 136 -19.18 24.89 -8.39
C ALA A 136 -17.76 24.38 -8.69
N GLN A 137 -17.33 24.32 -9.96
CA GLN A 137 -15.97 23.88 -10.31
C GLN A 137 -14.96 24.93 -9.83
N PRO A 138 -13.91 24.55 -9.09
CA PRO A 138 -12.82 25.46 -8.78
C PRO A 138 -12.15 25.94 -10.07
N GLU A 139 -11.68 27.21 -10.11
CA GLU A 139 -10.94 27.72 -11.25
C GLU A 139 -9.74 26.83 -11.55
N ALA A 140 -9.68 26.29 -12.77
CA ALA A 140 -8.58 25.44 -13.19
C ALA A 140 -7.29 26.28 -13.27
N PRO A 141 -6.14 25.77 -12.79
CA PRO A 141 -4.87 26.47 -12.91
C PRO A 141 -4.55 26.80 -14.38
N PRO A 142 -3.92 27.95 -14.66
CA PRO A 142 -3.59 28.34 -16.01
C PRO A 142 -2.52 27.41 -16.62
N GLY A 143 -2.91 26.68 -17.67
CA GLY A 143 -2.01 25.97 -18.58
C GLY A 143 -1.67 24.52 -18.18
N LEU A 144 -2.03 23.57 -19.06
CA LEU A 144 -1.57 22.19 -18.97
C LEU A 144 -0.10 22.10 -19.42
N MET A 145 0.85 22.11 -18.49
CA MET A 145 2.24 21.72 -18.77
C MET A 145 2.38 20.19 -18.79
N SER A 146 1.67 19.54 -19.71
CA SER A 146 1.67 18.09 -19.86
C SER A 146 2.55 17.64 -21.03
N ILE A 147 3.36 16.61 -20.82
CA ILE A 147 4.07 15.90 -21.92
C ILE A 147 3.11 15.09 -22.81
N TYR A 148 1.88 14.87 -22.34
CA TYR A 148 0.83 14.21 -23.10
C TYR A 148 -0.07 15.26 -23.74
N ALA A 149 -0.36 15.08 -25.04
CA ALA A 149 -1.31 15.91 -25.76
C ALA A 149 -2.69 15.88 -25.09
N PRO A 150 -3.39 17.03 -24.99
CA PRO A 150 -4.76 17.07 -24.51
C PRO A 150 -5.64 16.10 -25.30
N MET A 151 -6.51 15.37 -24.61
CA MET A 151 -7.45 14.47 -25.25
C MET A 151 -8.55 15.29 -25.95
N THR A 152 -8.37 15.58 -27.24
CA THR A 152 -9.37 16.25 -28.07
C THR A 152 -10.42 15.28 -28.61
N THR A 153 -10.04 14.02 -28.81
CA THR A 153 -10.94 12.95 -29.25
C THR A 153 -10.70 11.68 -28.42
N PRO A 154 -11.76 10.99 -27.97
CA PRO A 154 -11.59 9.76 -27.21
C PRO A 154 -11.03 8.65 -28.11
N HIS A 155 -9.87 8.11 -27.72
CA HIS A 155 -9.23 6.99 -28.44
C HIS A 155 -9.92 5.65 -28.19
N LEU A 156 -10.62 5.51 -27.07
CA LEU A 156 -11.32 4.29 -26.66
C LEU A 156 -12.79 4.66 -26.43
N ARG A 157 -13.71 3.94 -27.08
CA ARG A 157 -15.14 4.26 -27.06
C ARG A 157 -15.90 3.52 -25.97
N THR A 158 -15.45 2.32 -25.60
CA THR A 158 -16.12 1.49 -24.62
C THR A 158 -15.18 1.05 -23.49
N SER A 159 -15.78 0.68 -22.35
CA SER A 159 -15.05 0.06 -21.24
C SER A 159 -14.42 -1.29 -21.63
N ALA A 160 -15.06 -2.02 -22.56
CA ALA A 160 -14.52 -3.25 -23.14
C ALA A 160 -13.25 -2.97 -23.95
N ASP A 161 -13.25 -1.94 -24.80
CA ASP A 161 -12.05 -1.52 -25.56
C ASP A 161 -10.91 -1.11 -24.63
N ALA A 162 -11.22 -0.38 -23.56
CA ALA A 162 -10.24 0.02 -22.57
C ALA A 162 -9.67 -1.18 -21.78
N LYS A 163 -10.50 -2.16 -21.43
CA LYS A 163 -10.05 -3.43 -20.83
C LYS A 163 -9.18 -4.22 -21.81
N ALA A 164 -9.57 -4.31 -23.09
CA ALA A 164 -8.81 -5.00 -24.13
C ALA A 164 -7.47 -4.33 -24.43
N HIS A 165 -7.44 -2.99 -24.52
CA HIS A 165 -6.22 -2.20 -24.69
C HIS A 165 -5.28 -2.43 -23.50
N ARG A 166 -5.80 -2.35 -22.26
CA ARG A 166 -5.02 -2.70 -21.08
C ARG A 166 -4.48 -4.12 -21.20
N ARG A 167 -5.29 -5.15 -21.46
CA ARG A 167 -4.81 -6.54 -21.59
C ARG A 167 -3.72 -6.74 -22.64
N ARG A 168 -3.79 -6.05 -23.78
CA ARG A 168 -2.77 -6.15 -24.85
C ARG A 168 -1.45 -5.47 -24.50
N ALA A 169 -1.50 -4.33 -23.80
CA ALA A 169 -0.32 -3.54 -23.43
C ALA A 169 0.37 -4.04 -22.15
N ARG A 170 0.28 -5.34 -21.86
CA ARG A 170 0.63 -5.97 -20.59
C ARG A 170 1.43 -7.24 -20.86
N LEU A 171 2.16 -7.71 -19.85
CA LEU A 171 3.02 -8.87 -20.06
C LEU A 171 2.20 -10.15 -19.95
N ALA A 172 2.52 -11.09 -20.83
CA ALA A 172 1.91 -12.40 -20.87
C ALA A 172 2.17 -13.16 -19.54
N PRO A 173 1.31 -14.16 -19.24
CA PRO A 173 1.52 -15.01 -18.07
C PRO A 173 2.84 -15.79 -18.14
N LYS A 174 3.41 -16.10 -16.97
CA LYS A 174 4.58 -16.98 -16.84
C LYS A 174 4.14 -18.44 -16.99
N SER A 175 3.90 -18.87 -18.23
CA SER A 175 3.24 -20.13 -18.58
C SER A 175 4.08 -21.40 -18.36
N GLN A 176 5.17 -21.33 -17.59
CA GLN A 176 6.11 -22.44 -17.41
C GLN A 176 5.86 -23.28 -16.15
N ALA A 177 4.98 -22.85 -15.25
CA ALA A 177 4.74 -23.58 -14.01
C ALA A 177 3.84 -24.81 -14.23
N THR A 178 4.41 -25.99 -14.01
CA THR A 178 3.74 -27.30 -14.23
C THR A 178 2.81 -27.69 -13.09
N ASP A 179 2.96 -27.06 -11.93
CA ASP A 179 2.31 -27.41 -10.67
C ASP A 179 1.07 -26.56 -10.36
N ILE A 180 0.74 -25.56 -11.20
CA ILE A 180 -0.35 -24.60 -10.95
C ILE A 180 -1.68 -25.31 -10.66
N ALA A 181 -2.07 -26.27 -11.51
CA ALA A 181 -3.35 -26.96 -11.38
C ALA A 181 -3.46 -27.69 -10.03
N ARG A 182 -2.42 -28.45 -9.67
CA ARG A 182 -2.35 -29.19 -8.39
C ARG A 182 -2.37 -28.24 -7.19
N VAL A 183 -1.61 -27.16 -7.23
CA VAL A 183 -1.53 -26.20 -6.12
C VAL A 183 -2.85 -25.44 -5.95
N LYS A 184 -3.51 -25.09 -7.05
CA LYS A 184 -4.81 -24.42 -7.02
C LYS A 184 -5.90 -25.31 -6.43
N GLU A 185 -5.89 -26.59 -6.76
CA GLU A 185 -6.89 -27.56 -6.31
C GLU A 185 -6.68 -28.01 -4.85
N PHE A 186 -5.43 -28.30 -4.45
CA PHE A 186 -5.15 -28.93 -3.15
C PHE A 186 -4.29 -28.09 -2.20
N GLY A 187 -3.65 -27.03 -2.71
CA GLY A 187 -2.59 -26.33 -2.01
C GLY A 187 -3.04 -25.12 -1.17
N ARG A 188 -4.28 -24.63 -1.32
CA ARG A 188 -4.73 -23.35 -0.74
C ARG A 188 -4.51 -23.31 0.77
N ASP A 189 -5.10 -24.24 1.51
CA ASP A 189 -5.06 -24.23 2.99
C ASP A 189 -3.63 -24.35 3.53
N TYR A 190 -2.82 -25.20 2.89
CA TYR A 190 -1.42 -25.37 3.26
C TYR A 190 -0.62 -24.08 3.07
N TRP A 191 -0.70 -23.49 1.88
CA TRP A 191 0.10 -22.32 1.53
C TRP A 191 -0.37 -21.06 2.23
N VAL A 192 -1.68 -20.85 2.39
CA VAL A 192 -2.23 -19.71 3.14
C VAL A 192 -1.76 -19.76 4.59
N ARG A 193 -1.84 -20.92 5.25
CA ARG A 193 -1.32 -21.09 6.62
C ARG A 193 0.18 -20.77 6.68
N ARG A 194 0.95 -21.23 5.69
CA ARG A 194 2.40 -20.99 5.65
C ARG A 194 2.74 -19.52 5.40
N ILE A 195 1.99 -18.83 4.54
CA ILE A 195 2.12 -17.39 4.29
C ILE A 195 1.78 -16.60 5.55
N TYR A 196 0.64 -16.88 6.18
CA TYR A 196 0.23 -16.26 7.44
C TYR A 196 1.31 -16.41 8.52
N ASN A 197 1.79 -17.63 8.75
CA ASN A 197 2.85 -17.91 9.72
C ASN A 197 4.13 -17.13 9.41
N ALA A 198 4.52 -17.02 8.14
CA ALA A 198 5.68 -16.21 7.75
C ALA A 198 5.47 -14.71 7.99
N MET A 199 4.25 -14.20 7.82
CA MET A 199 3.92 -12.79 8.09
C MET A 199 4.06 -12.45 9.57
N VAL A 200 3.60 -13.32 10.47
CA VAL A 200 3.61 -13.06 11.93
C VAL A 200 4.92 -13.44 12.61
N ASP A 201 5.71 -14.36 12.06
CA ASP A 201 6.96 -14.81 12.68
C ASP A 201 8.02 -13.68 12.69
N ILE A 202 8.49 -13.34 13.89
CA ILE A 202 9.44 -12.25 14.14
C ILE A 202 10.89 -12.72 14.34
N ARG A 203 11.16 -14.03 14.31
CA ARG A 203 12.47 -14.61 14.66
C ARG A 203 13.59 -14.23 13.71
N TYR A 204 13.27 -14.05 12.42
CA TYR A 204 14.27 -13.87 11.35
C TYR A 204 14.17 -12.50 10.66
N ILE A 205 13.64 -11.48 11.35
CA ILE A 205 13.49 -10.13 10.80
C ILE A 205 14.86 -9.50 10.50
N THR A 206 15.00 -9.01 9.27
CA THR A 206 16.19 -8.31 8.76
C THR A 206 15.99 -6.79 8.70
N ASP A 207 14.75 -6.29 8.79
CA ASP A 207 14.50 -4.86 8.89
C ASP A 207 15.19 -4.26 10.14
N GLY A 208 15.61 -3.00 10.03
CA GLY A 208 16.25 -2.29 11.13
C GLY A 208 15.39 -2.27 12.41
N PRO A 209 15.99 -2.25 13.61
CA PRO A 209 15.26 -2.27 14.88
C PRO A 209 14.32 -1.07 15.07
N GLN A 210 14.60 0.04 14.38
CA GLN A 210 13.79 1.27 14.38
C GLN A 210 12.87 1.38 13.15
N SER A 211 12.76 0.31 12.35
CA SER A 211 11.86 0.30 11.21
C SER A 211 10.42 0.28 11.70
N VAL A 212 9.60 1.23 11.22
CA VAL A 212 8.16 1.26 11.50
C VAL A 212 7.50 -0.07 11.13
N HIS A 213 7.95 -0.69 10.04
CA HIS A 213 7.44 -1.99 9.61
C HIS A 213 7.73 -3.10 10.62
N ARG A 214 8.89 -3.09 11.28
CA ARG A 214 9.20 -4.05 12.35
C ARG A 214 8.39 -3.75 13.60
N MET A 215 8.32 -2.48 13.99
CA MET A 215 7.63 -2.04 15.21
C MET A 215 6.17 -2.50 15.23
N ARG A 216 5.45 -2.39 14.11
CA ARG A 216 4.04 -2.85 14.00
C ARG A 216 3.81 -4.34 14.30
N PHE A 217 4.84 -5.18 14.17
CA PHE A 217 4.77 -6.62 14.47
C PHE A 217 5.40 -7.00 15.82
N THR A 218 6.22 -6.11 16.41
CA THR A 218 6.93 -6.40 17.67
C THR A 218 6.39 -5.62 18.86
N GLN A 219 5.65 -4.54 18.62
CA GLN A 219 5.11 -3.68 19.66
C GLN A 219 3.58 -3.77 19.64
N GLU A 220 3.01 -3.89 20.82
CA GLU A 220 1.58 -3.74 21.03
C GLU A 220 1.26 -2.25 21.16
N LEU A 221 0.16 -1.83 20.53
CA LEU A 221 -0.40 -0.50 20.68
C LEU A 221 -1.60 -0.62 21.61
N ASP A 222 -1.58 0.08 22.75
CA ASP A 222 -2.65 0.02 23.76
C ASP A 222 -2.97 -1.40 24.26
N GLY A 223 -1.94 -2.26 24.34
CA GLY A 223 -2.08 -3.67 24.75
C GLY A 223 -2.76 -4.55 23.70
N GLN A 224 -2.82 -4.10 22.44
CA GLN A 224 -3.37 -4.86 21.32
C GLN A 224 -2.37 -4.95 20.15
N PRO A 225 -2.40 -6.04 19.36
CA PRO A 225 -1.61 -6.12 18.14
C PRO A 225 -2.06 -5.06 17.13
N THR A 226 -1.10 -4.50 16.37
CA THR A 226 -1.40 -3.45 15.37
C THR A 226 -2.34 -3.94 14.27
N PHE A 227 -2.27 -5.23 13.93
CA PHE A 227 -3.08 -5.83 12.87
C PHE A 227 -4.01 -6.89 13.45
N SER A 228 -5.24 -6.93 12.91
CA SER A 228 -6.20 -8.00 13.23
C SER A 228 -5.74 -9.32 12.62
N VAL A 229 -5.93 -10.42 13.37
CA VAL A 229 -5.63 -11.79 12.90
C VAL A 229 -6.37 -12.11 11.61
N LEU A 230 -7.66 -11.75 11.54
CA LEU A 230 -8.48 -12.01 10.36
C LEU A 230 -8.02 -11.21 9.13
N ASP A 231 -7.50 -10.00 9.34
CA ASP A 231 -6.97 -9.16 8.26
C ASP A 231 -5.66 -9.74 7.70
N LEU A 232 -4.80 -10.26 8.57
CA LEU A 232 -3.58 -10.96 8.15
C LEU A 232 -3.89 -12.28 7.43
N GLU A 233 -4.90 -13.03 7.85
CA GLU A 233 -5.36 -14.24 7.16
C GLU A 233 -5.96 -13.92 5.78
N ALA A 234 -6.83 -12.91 5.69
CA ALA A 234 -7.36 -12.42 4.43
C ALA A 234 -6.23 -11.96 3.48
N THR A 235 -5.23 -11.27 4.02
CA THR A 235 -4.03 -10.88 3.27
C THR A 235 -3.25 -12.09 2.77
N ALA A 236 -3.12 -13.16 3.56
CA ALA A 236 -2.45 -14.39 3.15
C ALA A 236 -3.17 -15.09 1.98
N HIS A 237 -4.51 -15.10 2.00
CA HIS A 237 -5.31 -15.55 0.85
C HIS A 237 -5.05 -14.70 -0.40
N HIS A 238 -5.04 -13.37 -0.26
CA HIS A 238 -4.78 -12.46 -1.37
C HIS A 238 -3.39 -12.66 -1.98
N VAL A 239 -2.35 -12.88 -1.15
CA VAL A 239 -1.00 -13.22 -1.62
C VAL A 239 -0.99 -14.52 -2.42
N PHE A 240 -1.70 -15.55 -1.96
CA PHE A 240 -1.82 -16.83 -2.66
C PHE A 240 -2.48 -16.65 -4.04
N ASP A 241 -3.58 -15.91 -4.10
CA ASP A 241 -4.32 -15.66 -5.35
C ASP A 241 -3.50 -14.83 -6.35
N GLU A 242 -2.78 -13.81 -5.88
CA GLU A 242 -1.89 -13.01 -6.75
C GLU A 242 -0.67 -13.81 -7.22
N ALA A 243 -0.16 -14.75 -6.42
CA ALA A 243 0.91 -15.66 -6.86
C ALA A 243 0.44 -16.57 -8.01
N ILE A 244 -0.80 -17.07 -7.97
CA ILE A 244 -1.40 -17.81 -9.09
C ILE A 244 -1.59 -16.90 -10.30
N ALA A 245 -2.07 -15.67 -10.08
CA ALA A 245 -2.35 -14.71 -11.15
C ALA A 245 -1.11 -14.39 -12.01
N VAL A 246 0.10 -14.45 -11.45
CA VAL A 246 1.36 -14.29 -12.21
C VAL A 246 1.47 -15.32 -13.34
N HIS A 247 0.98 -16.54 -13.13
CA HIS A 247 1.08 -17.64 -14.09
C HIS A 247 -0.16 -17.80 -14.97
N GLU A 248 -1.35 -17.39 -14.53
CA GLU A 248 -2.58 -17.46 -15.32
C GLU A 248 -2.87 -16.19 -16.12
N ARG A 249 -2.65 -15.02 -15.50
CA ARG A 249 -3.01 -13.71 -16.04
C ARG A 249 -1.80 -12.91 -16.51
N GLY A 250 -0.65 -13.09 -15.88
CA GLY A 250 0.54 -12.29 -16.12
C GLY A 250 0.43 -10.88 -15.52
N TRP A 251 1.26 -9.97 -16.04
CA TRP A 251 1.39 -8.63 -15.48
C TRP A 251 0.31 -7.68 -16.01
N ASN A 252 -0.79 -7.52 -15.29
CA ASN A 252 -1.93 -6.67 -15.71
C ASN A 252 -1.79 -5.17 -15.34
N ARG A 253 -0.69 -4.73 -14.73
CA ARG A 253 -0.42 -3.33 -14.32
C ARG A 253 0.42 -2.58 -15.37
N PRO A 254 0.45 -1.22 -15.39
CA PRO A 254 1.30 -0.48 -16.32
C PRO A 254 2.73 -1.01 -16.38
N ILE A 255 3.28 -1.16 -17.59
CA ILE A 255 4.62 -1.73 -17.82
C ILE A 255 5.70 -0.90 -17.12
N ALA A 256 5.48 0.41 -16.95
CA ALA A 256 6.39 1.30 -16.22
C ALA A 256 6.71 0.83 -14.79
N TYR A 257 5.81 0.06 -14.16
CA TYR A 257 6.04 -0.49 -12.84
C TYR A 257 6.73 -1.85 -12.87
N HIS A 258 6.74 -2.54 -14.01
CA HIS A 258 7.40 -3.83 -14.14
C HIS A 258 8.90 -3.65 -14.41
N LYS A 259 9.74 -4.37 -13.68
CA LYS A 259 11.18 -4.38 -13.89
C LYS A 259 11.63 -5.76 -14.35
N LYS A 260 11.91 -5.90 -15.65
CA LYS A 260 12.47 -7.14 -16.19
C LYS A 260 13.92 -7.28 -15.71
N VAL A 261 14.17 -8.29 -14.88
CA VAL A 261 15.54 -8.64 -14.49
C VAL A 261 16.02 -9.75 -15.42
N VAL A 262 17.08 -9.46 -16.19
CA VAL A 262 17.60 -10.39 -17.20
C VAL A 262 18.86 -11.13 -16.73
N ARG A 263 19.59 -10.62 -15.73
CA ARG A 263 20.88 -11.17 -15.27
C ARG A 263 21.12 -10.98 -13.78
N GLY A 264 21.92 -11.87 -13.18
CA GLY A 264 22.44 -11.77 -11.83
C GLY A 264 21.58 -12.42 -10.73
N LYS A 265 21.85 -12.06 -9.47
CA LYS A 265 21.20 -12.62 -8.26
C LYS A 265 19.70 -12.26 -8.14
N LEU A 266 19.17 -11.48 -9.07
CA LEU A 266 17.79 -10.98 -9.07
C LEU A 266 16.91 -11.71 -10.09
N VAL A 267 17.47 -12.68 -10.83
CA VAL A 267 16.75 -13.49 -11.81
C VAL A 267 15.68 -14.31 -11.08
N ASP A 268 14.47 -14.32 -11.62
CA ASP A 268 13.37 -15.09 -11.05
C ASP A 268 13.59 -16.59 -11.27
N ARG A 269 14.28 -17.25 -10.34
CA ARG A 269 14.47 -18.71 -10.39
C ARG A 269 13.19 -19.51 -10.03
N SER A 270 12.05 -18.84 -9.85
CA SER A 270 10.73 -19.42 -9.56
C SER A 270 9.74 -19.22 -10.71
N GLU A 271 10.22 -18.80 -11.89
CA GLU A 271 9.41 -18.60 -13.08
C GLU A 271 8.68 -19.88 -13.55
N ALA A 272 9.30 -21.05 -13.34
CA ALA A 272 8.79 -22.34 -13.82
C ALA A 272 8.12 -23.22 -12.74
N ASN A 273 7.89 -22.71 -11.52
CA ASN A 273 7.28 -23.50 -10.44
C ASN A 273 6.59 -22.59 -9.41
N LEU A 274 5.29 -22.81 -9.19
CA LEU A 274 4.46 -22.01 -8.28
C LEU A 274 4.78 -22.28 -6.81
N GLU A 275 5.02 -23.52 -6.40
CA GLU A 275 5.40 -23.85 -5.02
C GLU A 275 6.74 -23.21 -4.62
N MET A 276 7.71 -23.20 -5.54
CA MET A 276 8.98 -22.51 -5.37
C MET A 276 8.76 -21.00 -5.21
N ARG A 277 7.86 -20.40 -6.00
CA ARG A 277 7.47 -19.00 -5.87
C ARG A 277 6.87 -18.72 -4.50
N LEU A 278 5.86 -19.50 -4.09
CA LEU A 278 5.19 -19.37 -2.79
C LEU A 278 6.17 -19.54 -1.63
N SER A 279 7.11 -20.49 -1.73
CA SER A 279 8.17 -20.69 -0.75
C SER A 279 9.06 -19.45 -0.60
N ARG A 280 9.42 -18.81 -1.71
CA ARG A 280 10.24 -17.58 -1.69
C ARG A 280 9.49 -16.36 -1.22
N ILE A 281 8.19 -16.27 -1.52
CA ILE A 281 7.31 -15.26 -0.95
C ILE A 281 7.30 -15.43 0.57
N CYS A 282 7.10 -16.65 1.09
CA CYS A 282 7.16 -16.93 2.52
C CYS A 282 8.50 -16.50 3.12
N LEU A 283 9.63 -16.84 2.49
CA LEU A 283 10.95 -16.41 2.95
C LEU A 283 11.10 -14.88 2.99
N CYS A 284 10.57 -14.19 1.98
CA CYS A 284 10.60 -12.73 1.92
C CYS A 284 9.76 -12.09 3.04
N LEU A 285 8.54 -12.60 3.28
CA LEU A 285 7.64 -12.13 4.35
C LEU A 285 8.20 -12.41 5.75
N LEU A 286 8.85 -13.57 5.92
CA LEU A 286 9.52 -13.97 7.15
C LEU A 286 10.65 -13.00 7.51
N GLN A 287 11.48 -12.67 6.53
CA GLN A 287 12.65 -11.84 6.74
C GLN A 287 12.37 -10.33 6.73
N LYS A 288 11.34 -9.88 6.00
CA LYS A 288 11.15 -8.45 5.70
C LYS A 288 9.71 -8.03 5.96
N LYS A 289 9.47 -7.35 7.09
CA LYS A 289 8.14 -6.81 7.43
C LYS A 289 7.73 -5.66 6.54
N SER A 290 8.69 -4.97 5.94
CA SER A 290 8.42 -4.03 4.84
C SER A 290 7.83 -4.71 3.58
N SER A 291 8.01 -6.02 3.39
CA SER A 291 7.32 -6.82 2.36
C SER A 291 5.94 -7.29 2.82
N VAL A 292 5.75 -7.52 4.13
CA VAL A 292 4.42 -7.80 4.68
C VAL A 292 3.51 -6.58 4.53
N ASP A 293 4.03 -5.38 4.75
CA ASP A 293 3.32 -4.12 4.52
C ASP A 293 2.95 -3.92 3.03
N ASP A 294 3.81 -4.34 2.09
CA ASP A 294 3.48 -4.35 0.67
C ASP A 294 2.28 -5.28 0.35
N ALA A 295 2.19 -6.41 1.05
CA ALA A 295 1.12 -7.39 0.88
C ALA A 295 -0.21 -6.88 1.46
N ILE A 296 -0.19 -6.29 2.66
CA ILE A 296 -1.36 -5.70 3.31
C ILE A 296 -1.93 -4.55 2.46
N ARG A 297 -1.07 -3.67 1.91
CA ARG A 297 -1.51 -2.58 1.02
C ARG A 297 -2.03 -3.06 -0.34
N GLY A 298 -1.62 -4.25 -0.79
CA GLY A 298 -2.00 -4.81 -2.08
C GLY A 298 -1.44 -4.04 -3.28
N GLY A 299 -2.24 -3.93 -4.35
CA GLY A 299 -1.92 -3.09 -5.50
C GLY A 299 -0.67 -3.49 -6.29
N VAL A 300 0.17 -2.50 -6.64
CA VAL A 300 1.41 -2.72 -7.42
C VAL A 300 2.51 -3.34 -6.57
N THR A 301 2.59 -3.02 -5.28
CA THR A 301 3.63 -3.53 -4.40
C THR A 301 3.49 -5.02 -4.13
N LEU A 302 2.27 -5.51 -3.93
CA LEU A 302 1.98 -6.93 -3.86
C LEU A 302 2.28 -7.63 -5.20
N ALA A 303 1.85 -7.05 -6.32
CA ALA A 303 2.14 -7.63 -7.63
C ALA A 303 3.65 -7.78 -7.87
N LEU A 304 4.47 -6.80 -7.46
CA LEU A 304 5.93 -6.89 -7.53
C LEU A 304 6.51 -7.99 -6.63
N LEU A 305 5.96 -8.15 -5.42
CA LEU A 305 6.37 -9.21 -4.51
C LEU A 305 6.08 -10.60 -5.09
N CYS A 306 4.88 -10.80 -5.64
CA CYS A 306 4.48 -12.07 -6.22
C CYS A 306 5.18 -12.36 -7.55
N ASP A 307 5.43 -11.33 -8.38
CA ASP A 307 6.10 -11.51 -9.67
C ASP A 307 7.58 -11.90 -9.54
N ASN A 308 8.34 -11.29 -8.63
CA ASN A 308 9.72 -11.68 -8.38
C ASN A 308 10.11 -11.43 -6.91
N PRO A 309 9.90 -12.42 -6.02
CA PRO A 309 10.15 -12.24 -4.59
C PRO A 309 11.63 -11.97 -4.28
N GLU A 310 12.56 -12.50 -5.08
CA GLU A 310 14.00 -12.26 -4.91
C GLU A 310 14.38 -10.82 -5.24
N ALA A 311 13.93 -10.30 -6.39
CA ALA A 311 14.16 -8.91 -6.76
C ALA A 311 13.52 -7.93 -5.77
N ARG A 312 12.32 -8.27 -5.26
CA ARG A 312 11.67 -7.45 -4.23
C ARG A 312 12.46 -7.45 -2.93
N SER A 313 12.86 -8.63 -2.46
CA SER A 313 13.70 -8.82 -1.27
C SER A 313 14.99 -8.01 -1.34
N PHE A 314 15.69 -8.05 -2.47
CA PHE A 314 16.91 -7.27 -2.68
C PHE A 314 16.67 -5.76 -2.70
N THR A 315 15.59 -5.31 -3.35
CA THR A 315 15.22 -3.88 -3.39
C THR A 315 14.98 -3.36 -1.98
N LYS A 316 14.28 -4.13 -1.13
CA LYS A 316 14.05 -3.76 0.26
C LYS A 316 15.35 -3.72 1.07
N ALA A 317 16.21 -4.73 0.94
CA ALA A 317 17.52 -4.75 1.61
C ALA A 317 18.40 -3.55 1.20
N SER A 318 18.41 -3.20 -0.10
CA SER A 318 19.13 -2.03 -0.61
C SER A 318 18.57 -0.73 -0.03
N ASN A 319 17.25 -0.59 0.06
CA ASN A 319 16.60 0.56 0.67
C ASN A 319 16.92 0.67 2.17
N ASP A 320 16.98 -0.44 2.89
CA ASP A 320 17.33 -0.44 4.32
C ASP A 320 18.76 0.06 4.55
N VAL A 321 19.72 -0.39 3.71
CA VAL A 321 21.10 0.12 3.74
C VAL A 321 21.14 1.62 3.42
N GLY A 322 20.39 2.06 2.41
CA GLY A 322 20.27 3.48 2.05
C GLY A 322 19.70 4.34 3.19
N ASN A 323 18.62 3.87 3.81
CA ASN A 323 17.96 4.54 4.93
C ASN A 323 18.87 4.61 6.16
N LYS A 324 19.63 3.54 6.46
CA LYS A 324 20.62 3.54 7.54
C LYS A 324 21.69 4.62 7.30
N LYS A 325 22.30 4.65 6.10
CA LYS A 325 23.30 5.66 5.72
C LYS A 325 22.73 7.08 5.80
N ARG A 326 21.51 7.28 5.30
CA ARG A 326 20.81 8.59 5.40
C ARG A 326 20.61 9.00 6.85
N GLY A 327 20.16 8.07 7.70
CA GLY A 327 19.98 8.32 9.14
C GLY A 327 21.28 8.69 9.85
N GLU A 328 22.40 8.04 9.52
CA GLU A 328 23.72 8.38 10.05
C GLU A 328 24.17 9.79 9.64
N ARG A 329 23.96 10.17 8.37
CA ARG A 329 24.25 11.53 7.87
C ARG A 329 23.45 12.60 8.61
N LEU A 330 22.14 12.40 8.79
CA LEU A 330 21.27 13.33 9.51
C LEU A 330 21.65 13.46 10.99
N LYS A 331 22.10 12.37 11.63
CA LYS A 331 22.63 12.41 13.00
C LYS A 331 23.95 13.20 13.08
N ALA A 332 24.83 13.06 12.09
CA ALA A 332 26.08 13.82 12.06
C ALA A 332 25.86 15.33 11.86
N THR A 333 24.95 15.72 10.96
CA THR A 333 24.62 17.13 10.71
C THR A 333 23.91 17.78 11.91
N SER A 334 22.93 17.10 12.50
CA SER A 334 22.24 17.62 13.69
C SER A 334 23.16 17.76 14.91
N ARG A 335 24.15 16.85 15.09
CA ARG A 335 25.18 17.01 16.13
C ARG A 335 26.05 18.25 15.89
N LYS A 336 26.53 18.46 14.67
CA LYS A 336 27.32 19.65 14.31
C LYS A 336 26.53 20.94 14.53
N GLU A 337 25.26 20.96 14.16
CA GLU A 337 24.40 22.12 14.38
C GLU A 337 24.17 22.40 15.87
N LYS A 338 23.93 21.36 16.67
CA LYS A 338 23.81 21.49 18.14
C LYS A 338 25.10 22.00 18.78
N THR A 339 26.26 21.49 18.35
CA THR A 339 27.57 21.99 18.82
C THR A 339 27.78 23.46 18.42
N ARG A 340 27.41 23.86 17.20
CA ARG A 340 27.51 25.26 16.76
C ARG A 340 26.60 26.19 17.56
N LYS A 341 25.35 25.79 17.80
CA LYS A 341 24.40 26.55 18.63
C LYS A 341 24.87 26.66 20.09
N GLY A 342 25.45 25.59 20.64
CA GLY A 342 26.04 25.61 21.98
C GLY A 342 27.27 26.53 22.10
N LEU A 343 28.11 26.60 21.06
CA LEU A 343 29.27 27.50 21.02
C LEU A 343 28.87 28.98 20.83
N GLN A 344 27.84 29.26 20.04
CA GLN A 344 27.31 30.63 19.90
C GLN A 344 26.62 31.14 21.17
N ALA A 345 25.94 30.26 21.92
CA ALA A 345 25.33 30.62 23.20
C ALA A 345 26.36 30.88 24.33
N GLN A 346 27.64 30.56 24.11
CA GLN A 346 28.73 30.79 25.07
C GLN A 346 29.65 31.96 24.68
N GLN A 347 29.33 32.73 23.62
CA GLN A 347 29.97 34.03 23.41
C GLN A 347 29.22 35.07 24.25
N PRO A 348 29.79 35.55 25.37
CA PRO A 348 29.21 36.69 26.07
C PRO A 348 29.24 37.91 25.13
N GLU A 349 28.15 38.68 25.11
CA GLU A 349 28.13 40.03 24.59
C GLU A 349 29.23 40.83 25.30
N ILE A 350 30.38 40.98 24.65
CA ILE A 350 31.35 41.99 25.03
C ILE A 350 30.75 43.29 24.53
N GLU A 351 29.94 43.95 25.38
CA GLU A 351 29.62 45.36 25.24
C GLU A 351 30.95 46.13 25.18
N VAL A 352 31.29 46.60 23.99
CA VAL A 352 32.41 47.52 23.80
C VAL A 352 31.94 48.88 24.29
N GLU A 353 32.24 49.20 25.56
CA GLU A 353 32.31 50.59 26.03
C GLU A 353 33.49 51.28 25.31
N GLU A 354 33.22 51.79 24.10
CA GLU A 354 34.04 52.83 23.49
C GLU A 354 33.71 54.16 24.18
N GLN A 355 34.32 54.41 25.34
CA GLN A 355 34.41 55.76 25.90
C GLN A 355 35.82 56.31 25.67
N GLY A 356 35.85 57.48 25.06
CA GLY A 356 37.00 58.07 24.40
C GLY A 356 38.16 58.39 25.31
N VAL A 357 39.36 58.22 24.74
CA VAL A 357 40.55 58.90 25.21
C VAL A 357 40.83 60.02 24.21
N GLU A 358 40.32 61.20 24.56
CA GLU A 358 40.73 62.48 23.97
C GLU A 358 42.23 62.71 24.22
N ASP A 359 42.87 63.18 23.15
CA ASP A 359 43.99 64.12 23.10
C ASP A 359 44.79 64.38 24.38
N VAL A 360 46.08 63.98 24.37
CA VAL A 360 47.13 64.75 25.05
C VAL A 360 48.33 64.91 24.12
N GLN A 361 48.51 66.16 23.72
CA GLN A 361 49.67 66.76 23.06
C GLN A 361 50.94 66.68 23.93
N LYS A 362 52.12 66.64 23.28
CA LYS A 362 53.31 67.53 23.48
C LYS A 362 54.63 66.82 23.12
N GLU A 363 55.40 67.39 22.18
CA GLU A 363 56.71 68.10 22.39
C GLU A 363 57.78 67.11 22.91
N GLU A 364 58.90 66.83 22.25
CA GLU A 364 59.83 67.63 21.42
C GLU A 364 60.64 66.70 20.50
#